data_AF-A0A9E2JBW1-F1
#
_entry.id   AF-A0A9E2JBW1-F1
#
_cell.length_a   1.000
_cell.length_b   1.000
_cell.length_c   1.000
_cell.angle_alpha   90.00
_cell.angle_beta   90.00
_cell.angle_gamma   90.00
#
_symmetry.space_group_name_H-M   'P 1'
#
loop_
_entity.id
_entity.type
_entity.pdbx_description
1 polymer ?
#
loop_
_entity_poly.entity_id
_entity_poly.type
_entity_poly.pdbx_seq_one_letter_code
_entity_poly.pdbx_strand_id
1 'polypeptide(L)'
;MRDRLNAFFKWDRDERPEIIEARQRFFNQVLYPFLLFGLFAVIMGCLQASKHGQWGFAVLYAGSYFLFLLTARPGASYSLFFRSLSLIFALVVISILILIRIGLSGVGLELLILACAFSSAMLGKRAGFFLVGISVLAAAIIGVGMVTGLVPIRPERMLTSLSPLAWGTTLFALTMVCVGVVMIPQMFLKHLIGSLTLLEGHAAELERSNTSLMETIKARENAEKAQRESEERFRSITEQITETNYEFSRREPLRKLRWTERRVVGSSL
;
A
#
# COMPACT_ATOMS: atom_id res chain seq x y z
N MET A 1 -31.95 -10.07 9.43
CA MET A 1 -30.72 -10.88 9.25
C MET A 1 -29.92 -10.46 8.00
N ARG A 2 -30.59 -10.24 6.86
CA ARG A 2 -29.97 -9.77 5.59
C ARG A 2 -29.21 -8.43 5.72
N ASP A 3 -29.74 -7.47 6.49
CA ASP A 3 -29.04 -6.17 6.68
C ASP A 3 -27.81 -6.24 7.59
N ARG A 4 -27.78 -7.17 8.56
CA ARG A 4 -26.58 -7.41 9.37
C ARG A 4 -25.49 -8.11 8.57
N LEU A 5 -25.87 -9.03 7.69
CA LEU A 5 -24.94 -9.62 6.71
C LEU A 5 -24.41 -8.54 5.76
N ASN A 6 -25.27 -7.65 5.25
CA ASN A 6 -24.83 -6.54 4.40
C ASN A 6 -23.96 -5.51 5.13
N ALA A 7 -24.21 -5.23 6.41
CA ALA A 7 -23.35 -4.37 7.22
C ALA A 7 -21.99 -5.04 7.51
N PHE A 8 -21.99 -6.36 7.72
CA PHE A 8 -20.77 -7.14 7.81
C PHE A 8 -20.02 -7.19 6.48
N PHE A 9 -20.73 -7.11 5.35
CA PHE A 9 -20.18 -7.14 3.98
C PHE A 9 -19.98 -5.78 3.32
N LYS A 10 -20.31 -4.65 3.98
CA LYS A 10 -20.08 -3.28 3.47
C LYS A 10 -18.58 -2.90 3.47
N TRP A 11 -17.71 -3.91 3.46
CA TRP A 11 -16.29 -3.93 3.78
C TRP A 11 -15.42 -3.15 2.78
N ASP A 12 -15.90 -2.93 1.56
CA ASP A 12 -15.03 -2.55 0.44
C ASP A 12 -15.55 -1.38 -0.40
N ARG A 13 -16.67 -0.73 -0.01
CA ARG A 13 -17.19 0.39 -0.83
C ARG A 13 -16.37 1.67 -0.71
N ASP A 14 -15.61 1.83 0.37
CA ASP A 14 -14.78 3.01 0.61
C ASP A 14 -13.28 2.71 0.49
N GLU A 15 -12.89 1.48 0.10
CA GLU A 15 -11.49 1.20 -0.21
C GLU A 15 -11.10 1.90 -1.51
N ARG A 16 -9.94 2.56 -1.50
CA ARG A 16 -9.45 3.27 -2.68
C ARG A 16 -9.22 2.27 -3.83
N PRO A 17 -9.54 2.62 -5.08
CA PRO A 17 -9.47 1.70 -6.22
C PRO A 17 -8.07 1.09 -6.41
N GLU A 18 -7.01 1.81 -6.02
CA GLU A 18 -5.63 1.32 -6.13
C GLU A 18 -5.36 0.10 -5.23
N ILE A 19 -6.02 0.02 -4.07
CA ILE A 19 -5.88 -1.11 -3.13
C ILE A 19 -6.52 -2.36 -3.73
N ILE A 20 -7.69 -2.21 -4.35
CA ILE A 20 -8.42 -3.30 -5.01
C ILE A 20 -7.58 -3.87 -6.16
N GLU A 21 -7.00 -3.00 -6.99
CA GLU A 21 -6.09 -3.41 -8.06
C GLU A 21 -4.85 -4.13 -7.54
N ALA A 22 -4.22 -3.61 -6.49
CA ALA A 22 -3.04 -4.23 -5.89
C ALA A 22 -3.36 -5.62 -5.33
N ARG A 23 -4.50 -5.78 -4.64
CA ARG A 23 -4.98 -7.09 -4.15
C ARG A 23 -5.23 -8.04 -5.31
N GLN A 24 -5.84 -7.58 -6.40
CA GLN A 24 -6.11 -8.43 -7.56
C GLN A 24 -4.82 -8.87 -8.26
N ARG A 25 -3.82 -7.99 -8.40
CA ARG A 25 -2.50 -8.34 -8.95
C ARG A 25 -1.80 -9.37 -8.08
N PHE A 26 -1.75 -9.15 -6.76
CA PHE A 26 -1.17 -10.09 -5.82
C PHE A 26 -1.88 -11.45 -5.85
N PHE A 27 -3.22 -11.44 -5.84
CA PHE A 27 -4.01 -12.68 -5.92
C PHE A 27 -3.67 -13.47 -7.18
N ASN A 28 -3.66 -12.82 -8.34
CA ASN A 28 -3.33 -13.48 -9.59
C ASN A 28 -1.90 -14.04 -9.60
N GLN A 29 -0.93 -13.32 -9.01
CA GLN A 29 0.45 -13.79 -8.89
C GLN A 29 0.58 -15.04 -8.02
N VAL A 30 -0.17 -15.10 -6.91
CA VAL A 30 -0.13 -16.24 -5.99
C VAL A 30 -0.96 -17.42 -6.48
N LEU A 31 -2.05 -17.15 -7.21
CA LEU A 31 -2.98 -18.18 -7.67
C LEU A 31 -2.31 -19.21 -8.58
N TYR A 32 -1.43 -18.79 -9.50
CA TYR A 32 -0.78 -19.72 -10.45
C TYR A 32 0.15 -20.74 -9.78
N PRO A 33 1.10 -20.32 -8.90
CA PRO A 33 1.85 -21.27 -8.08
C PRO A 33 0.94 -22.20 -7.29
N PHE A 34 -0.13 -21.67 -6.70
CA PHE A 34 -1.06 -22.47 -5.90
C PHE A 34 -1.79 -23.54 -6.73
N LEU A 35 -2.19 -23.21 -7.95
CA LEU A 35 -2.78 -24.16 -8.89
C LEU A 35 -1.80 -25.25 -9.27
N LEU A 36 -0.55 -24.89 -9.57
CA LEU A 36 0.50 -25.82 -9.97
C LEU A 36 0.86 -26.77 -8.82
N PHE A 37 1.27 -26.22 -7.67
CA PHE A 37 1.64 -27.02 -6.51
C PHE A 37 0.45 -27.77 -5.92
N GLY A 38 -0.75 -27.18 -5.98
CA GLY A 38 -1.99 -27.84 -5.59
C GLY A 38 -2.30 -29.07 -6.43
N LEU A 39 -2.03 -29.02 -7.75
CA LEU A 39 -2.19 -30.19 -8.62
C LEU A 39 -1.28 -31.34 -8.18
N PHE A 40 0.01 -31.04 -7.96
CA PHE A 40 0.97 -32.02 -7.48
C PHE A 40 0.57 -32.60 -6.12
N ALA A 41 0.13 -31.75 -5.20
CA ALA A 41 -0.32 -32.17 -3.88
C ALA A 41 -1.53 -33.10 -3.94
N VAL A 42 -2.51 -32.82 -4.82
CA VAL A 42 -3.71 -33.65 -5.01
C VAL A 42 -3.37 -34.98 -5.64
N ILE A 43 -2.52 -35.02 -6.67
CA ILE A 43 -2.06 -36.27 -7.28
C ILE A 43 -1.38 -37.15 -6.23
N MET A 44 -0.45 -36.58 -5.46
CA MET A 44 0.23 -37.30 -4.38
C MET A 44 -0.73 -37.76 -3.28
N GLY A 45 -1.67 -36.91 -2.88
CA GLY A 45 -2.70 -37.21 -1.88
C GLY A 45 -3.63 -38.34 -2.32
N CYS A 46 -4.10 -38.32 -3.57
CA CYS A 46 -4.93 -39.38 -4.17
C CYS A 46 -4.17 -40.71 -4.24
N LEU A 47 -2.92 -40.70 -4.73
CA LEU A 47 -2.08 -41.91 -4.79
C LEU A 47 -1.89 -42.53 -3.40
N GLN A 48 -1.62 -41.68 -2.39
CA GLN A 48 -1.44 -42.14 -1.02
C GLN A 48 -2.76 -42.66 -0.42
N ALA A 49 -3.89 -42.02 -0.71
CA ALA A 49 -5.21 -42.46 -0.23
C ALA A 49 -5.61 -43.81 -0.85
N SER A 50 -5.37 -44.01 -2.16
CA SER A 50 -5.63 -45.28 -2.85
C SER A 50 -4.79 -46.43 -2.30
N LYS A 51 -3.50 -46.20 -2.01
CA LYS A 51 -2.62 -47.22 -1.40
C LYS A 51 -3.09 -47.68 -0.01
N HIS A 52 -3.85 -46.85 0.70
CA HIS A 52 -4.36 -47.18 2.03
C HIS A 52 -5.84 -47.59 2.03
N GLY A 53 -6.47 -47.75 0.85
CA GLY A 53 -7.88 -48.14 0.72
C GLY A 53 -8.87 -47.06 1.15
N GLN A 54 -8.42 -45.81 1.36
CA GLN A 54 -9.26 -44.73 1.87
C GLN A 54 -9.78 -43.84 0.73
N TRP A 55 -10.60 -44.41 -0.16
CA TRP A 55 -11.12 -43.72 -1.34
C TRP A 55 -11.91 -42.44 -1.03
N GLY A 56 -12.56 -42.37 0.14
CA GLY A 56 -13.25 -41.18 0.61
C GLY A 56 -12.35 -39.94 0.65
N PHE A 57 -11.11 -40.07 1.16
CA PHE A 57 -10.17 -38.94 1.17
C PHE A 57 -9.70 -38.55 -0.23
N ALA A 58 -9.52 -39.52 -1.14
CA ALA A 58 -9.15 -39.23 -2.53
C ALA A 58 -10.23 -38.38 -3.23
N VAL A 59 -11.51 -38.72 -3.04
CA VAL A 59 -12.65 -37.95 -3.58
C VAL A 59 -12.69 -36.55 -2.97
N LEU A 60 -12.45 -36.41 -1.66
CA LEU A 60 -12.43 -35.10 -1.01
C LEU A 60 -11.26 -34.21 -1.45
N TYR A 61 -10.06 -34.77 -1.65
CA TYR A 61 -8.91 -34.03 -2.18
C TYR A 61 -9.16 -33.59 -3.63
N ALA A 62 -9.62 -34.51 -4.49
CA ALA A 62 -9.94 -34.19 -5.87
C ALA A 62 -11.10 -33.17 -5.97
N GLY A 63 -12.15 -33.35 -5.18
CA GLY A 63 -13.33 -32.49 -5.17
C GLY A 63 -13.04 -31.07 -4.68
N SER A 64 -12.29 -30.93 -3.59
CA SER A 64 -11.87 -29.61 -3.08
C SER A 64 -10.98 -28.86 -4.07
N TYR A 65 -10.04 -29.56 -4.72
CA TYR A 65 -9.22 -28.97 -5.77
C TYR A 65 -10.00 -28.63 -7.03
N PHE A 66 -10.93 -29.49 -7.46
CA PHE A 66 -11.78 -29.22 -8.61
C PHE A 66 -12.68 -28.00 -8.37
N LEU A 67 -13.25 -27.86 -7.17
CA LEU A 67 -14.02 -26.69 -6.77
C LEU A 67 -13.17 -25.42 -6.84
N PHE A 68 -11.92 -25.48 -6.38
CA PHE A 68 -10.96 -24.40 -6.51
C PHE A 68 -10.60 -24.09 -7.97
N LEU A 69 -10.42 -25.12 -8.82
CA LEU A 69 -10.14 -24.96 -10.26
C LEU A 69 -11.27 -24.22 -10.99
N LEU A 70 -12.53 -24.54 -10.65
CA LEU A 70 -13.70 -23.91 -11.25
C LEU A 70 -13.77 -22.40 -10.98
N THR A 71 -13.38 -21.97 -9.78
CA THR A 71 -13.37 -20.55 -9.39
C THR A 71 -12.09 -19.82 -9.81
N ALA A 72 -11.00 -20.56 -10.06
CA ALA A 72 -9.72 -19.98 -10.41
C ALA A 72 -9.62 -19.50 -11.87
N ARG A 73 -10.52 -19.93 -12.77
CA ARG A 73 -10.43 -19.63 -14.22
C ARG A 73 -10.29 -18.12 -14.52
N PRO A 74 -9.20 -17.70 -15.19
CA PRO A 74 -9.04 -16.32 -15.64
C PRO A 74 -10.10 -16.01 -16.71
N GLY A 75 -10.86 -14.94 -16.52
CA GLY A 75 -11.85 -14.47 -17.51
C GLY A 75 -13.32 -14.76 -17.16
N ALA A 76 -13.60 -15.52 -16.11
CA ALA A 76 -14.97 -15.61 -15.61
C ALA A 76 -15.33 -14.33 -14.84
N SER A 77 -16.55 -13.82 -15.04
CA SER A 77 -17.09 -12.59 -14.42
C SER A 77 -17.32 -12.69 -12.91
N TYR A 78 -16.60 -13.58 -12.22
CA TYR A 78 -16.70 -13.77 -10.78
C TYR A 78 -15.99 -12.66 -10.04
N SER A 79 -16.64 -12.15 -9.00
CA SER A 79 -16.02 -11.17 -8.12
C SER A 79 -14.78 -11.77 -7.42
N LEU A 80 -13.77 -10.94 -7.19
CA LEU A 80 -12.55 -11.31 -6.45
C LEU A 80 -12.90 -11.97 -5.10
N PHE A 81 -13.97 -11.52 -4.47
CA PHE A 81 -14.49 -12.08 -3.24
C PHE A 81 -14.75 -13.59 -3.33
N PHE A 82 -15.48 -14.06 -4.35
CA PHE A 82 -15.80 -15.49 -4.50
C PHE A 82 -14.55 -16.33 -4.80
N ARG A 83 -13.62 -15.79 -5.58
CA ARG A 83 -12.36 -16.48 -5.92
C ARG A 83 -11.49 -16.68 -4.68
N SER A 84 -11.32 -15.61 -3.89
CA SER A 84 -10.60 -15.65 -2.61
C SER A 84 -11.28 -16.57 -1.60
N LEU A 85 -12.61 -16.48 -1.47
CA LEU A 85 -13.37 -17.34 -0.56
C LEU A 85 -13.23 -18.82 -0.92
N SER A 86 -13.25 -19.16 -2.21
CA SER A 86 -13.07 -20.53 -2.68
C SER A 86 -11.67 -21.06 -2.40
N LEU A 87 -10.62 -20.26 -2.61
CA LEU A 87 -9.25 -20.61 -2.26
C LEU A 87 -9.11 -20.90 -0.76
N ILE A 88 -9.60 -19.97 0.07
CA ILE A 88 -9.54 -20.08 1.54
C ILE A 88 -10.31 -21.31 2.01
N PHE A 89 -11.51 -21.54 1.46
CA PHE A 89 -12.32 -22.71 1.78
C PHE A 89 -11.59 -24.01 1.42
N ALA A 90 -11.03 -24.11 0.22
CA ALA A 90 -10.27 -25.29 -0.20
C ALA A 90 -9.07 -25.54 0.72
N LEU A 91 -8.33 -24.49 1.09
CA LEU A 91 -7.23 -24.57 2.05
C LEU A 91 -7.68 -25.11 3.40
N VAL A 92 -8.75 -24.56 3.97
CA VAL A 92 -9.28 -24.99 5.28
C VAL A 92 -9.75 -26.45 5.23
N VAL A 93 -10.48 -26.84 4.17
CA VAL A 93 -10.95 -28.22 4.01
C VAL A 93 -9.77 -29.19 3.91
N ILE A 94 -8.82 -28.93 3.01
CA ILE A 94 -7.63 -29.78 2.84
C ILE A 94 -6.85 -29.87 4.15
N SER A 95 -6.69 -28.74 4.83
CA SER A 95 -6.03 -28.64 6.12
C SER A 95 -6.69 -29.48 7.20
N ILE A 96 -8.02 -29.40 7.33
CA ILE A 96 -8.81 -30.22 8.26
C ILE A 96 -8.67 -31.71 7.94
N LEU A 97 -8.72 -32.08 6.65
CA LEU A 97 -8.56 -33.48 6.24
C LEU A 97 -7.17 -34.02 6.57
N ILE A 98 -6.12 -33.23 6.37
CA ILE A 98 -4.74 -33.59 6.76
C ILE A 98 -4.65 -33.72 8.29
N LEU A 99 -5.25 -32.79 9.03
CA LEU A 99 -5.22 -32.81 10.49
C LEU A 99 -5.98 -34.02 11.06
N ILE A 100 -7.12 -34.39 10.49
CA ILE A 100 -7.85 -35.63 10.88
C ILE A 100 -7.01 -36.88 10.60
N ARG A 101 -6.24 -36.88 9.51
CA ARG A 101 -5.50 -38.06 9.05
C ARG A 101 -4.17 -38.27 9.75
N ILE A 102 -3.43 -37.19 10.01
CA ILE A 102 -2.03 -37.22 10.50
C ILE A 102 -1.92 -36.60 11.91
N GLY A 103 -2.92 -35.81 12.34
CA GLY A 103 -2.90 -35.06 13.60
C GLY A 103 -1.81 -34.00 13.67
N LEU A 104 -1.25 -33.81 14.86
CA LEU A 104 -0.34 -32.69 15.17
C LEU A 104 0.99 -32.73 14.40
N SER A 105 1.39 -33.89 13.86
CA SER A 105 2.64 -34.04 13.11
C SER A 105 2.52 -33.72 11.62
N GLY A 106 1.30 -33.47 11.13
CA GLY A 106 1.04 -33.18 9.72
C GLY A 106 1.10 -31.69 9.41
N VAL A 107 1.20 -31.38 8.11
CA VAL A 107 1.23 -30.00 7.54
C VAL A 107 -0.13 -29.27 7.69
N GLY A 108 -1.08 -29.84 8.44
CA GLY A 108 -2.42 -29.29 8.57
C GLY A 108 -2.40 -27.95 9.30
N LEU A 109 -1.65 -27.82 10.40
CA LEU A 109 -1.65 -26.58 11.17
C LEU A 109 -1.03 -25.41 10.39
N GLU A 110 0.01 -25.69 9.63
CA GLU A 110 0.68 -24.74 8.74
C GLU A 110 -0.25 -24.25 7.63
N LEU A 111 -1.08 -25.14 7.07
CA LEU A 111 -2.10 -24.77 6.10
C LEU A 111 -3.23 -23.94 6.72
N LEU A 112 -3.62 -24.17 7.98
CA LEU A 112 -4.56 -23.28 8.69
C LEU A 112 -3.97 -21.88 8.87
N ILE A 113 -2.69 -21.78 9.26
CA ILE A 113 -1.98 -20.49 9.39
C ILE A 113 -1.96 -19.78 8.04
N LEU A 114 -1.64 -20.51 6.97
CA LEU A 114 -1.62 -19.98 5.61
C LEU A 114 -3.01 -19.50 5.17
N ALA A 115 -4.06 -20.26 5.47
CA ALA A 115 -5.45 -19.85 5.20
C ALA A 115 -5.82 -18.57 5.95
N CYS A 116 -5.42 -18.43 7.22
CA CYS A 116 -5.61 -17.21 8.01
C CYS A 116 -4.87 -16.02 7.40
N ALA A 117 -3.63 -16.23 6.94
CA ALA A 117 -2.83 -15.21 6.26
C ALA A 117 -3.53 -14.73 4.98
N PHE A 118 -3.96 -15.66 4.11
CA PHE A 118 -4.67 -15.34 2.87
C PHE A 118 -6.01 -14.66 3.11
N SER A 119 -6.76 -15.12 4.12
CA SER A 119 -8.01 -14.47 4.52
C SER A 119 -7.79 -13.02 4.96
N SER A 120 -6.78 -12.76 5.79
CA SER A 120 -6.44 -11.38 6.18
C SER A 120 -5.97 -10.52 5.01
N ALA A 121 -5.16 -11.07 4.11
CA ALA A 121 -4.61 -10.35 2.98
C ALA A 121 -5.68 -10.02 1.93
N MET A 122 -6.57 -10.98 1.63
CA MET A 122 -7.54 -10.87 0.52
C MET A 122 -8.90 -10.32 0.95
N LEU A 123 -9.37 -10.70 2.13
CA LEU A 123 -10.69 -10.33 2.65
C LEU A 123 -10.60 -9.32 3.81
N GLY A 124 -9.39 -8.96 4.24
CA GLY A 124 -9.14 -7.98 5.29
C GLY A 124 -9.13 -8.53 6.71
N LYS A 125 -8.80 -7.65 7.67
CA LYS A 125 -8.48 -8.04 9.06
C LYS A 125 -9.56 -8.83 9.79
N ARG A 126 -10.84 -8.46 9.68
CA ARG A 126 -11.89 -9.14 10.47
C ARG A 126 -12.17 -10.55 9.93
N ALA A 127 -11.92 -10.79 8.64
CA ALA A 127 -12.11 -12.09 8.00
C ALA A 127 -10.94 -12.99 8.37
N GLY A 128 -9.74 -12.42 8.44
CA GLY A 128 -8.58 -13.04 9.10
C GLY A 128 -8.91 -13.52 10.51
N PHE A 129 -9.33 -12.61 11.41
CA PHE A 129 -9.68 -12.97 12.80
C PHE A 129 -10.81 -13.98 12.92
N PHE A 130 -11.85 -13.84 12.11
CA PHE A 130 -12.95 -14.80 12.06
C PHE A 130 -12.44 -16.20 11.69
N LEU A 131 -11.54 -16.27 10.70
CA LEU A 131 -10.94 -17.52 10.29
C LEU A 131 -9.96 -18.10 11.32
N VAL A 132 -9.26 -17.26 12.09
CA VAL A 132 -8.48 -17.72 13.27
C VAL A 132 -9.40 -18.44 14.25
N GLY A 133 -10.55 -17.85 14.58
CA GLY A 133 -11.54 -18.47 15.46
C GLY A 133 -12.03 -19.83 14.94
N ILE A 134 -12.36 -19.91 13.65
CA ILE A 134 -12.76 -21.17 13.01
C ILE A 134 -11.62 -22.20 13.06
N SER A 135 -10.38 -21.79 12.79
CA SER A 135 -9.21 -22.68 12.75
C SER A 135 -8.91 -23.27 14.13
N VAL A 136 -8.94 -22.43 15.17
CA VAL A 136 -8.75 -22.86 16.57
C VAL A 136 -9.88 -23.80 16.99
N LEU A 137 -11.13 -23.48 16.67
CA LEU A 137 -12.28 -24.33 16.97
C LEU A 137 -12.19 -25.69 16.26
N ALA A 138 -11.86 -25.70 14.96
CA ALA A 138 -11.70 -26.92 14.19
C ALA A 138 -10.58 -27.80 14.76
N ALA A 139 -9.42 -27.21 15.07
CA ALA A 139 -8.30 -27.93 15.67
C ALA A 139 -8.66 -28.47 17.07
N ALA A 140 -9.41 -27.71 17.88
CA ALA A 140 -9.88 -28.17 19.20
C ALA A 140 -10.86 -29.35 19.09
N ILE A 141 -11.83 -29.29 18.17
CA ILE A 141 -12.79 -30.38 17.94
C ILE A 141 -12.07 -31.65 17.48
N ILE A 142 -11.12 -31.52 16.55
CA ILE A 142 -10.32 -32.65 16.07
C ILE A 142 -9.46 -33.21 17.21
N GLY A 143 -8.81 -32.35 18.00
CA GLY A 143 -8.03 -32.77 19.16
C GLY A 143 -8.85 -33.54 20.19
N VAL A 144 -10.03 -33.07 20.54
CA VAL A 144 -10.96 -33.79 21.43
C VAL A 144 -11.38 -35.13 20.80
N GLY A 145 -11.72 -35.15 19.51
CA GLY A 145 -12.07 -36.38 18.80
C GLY A 145 -10.93 -37.41 18.77
N MET A 146 -9.68 -36.95 18.70
CA MET A 146 -8.49 -37.80 18.74
C MET A 146 -8.20 -38.31 20.15
N VAL A 147 -8.28 -37.46 21.18
CA VAL A 147 -8.02 -37.84 22.58
C VAL A 147 -9.09 -38.81 23.10
N THR A 148 -10.35 -38.63 22.69
CA THR A 148 -11.47 -39.52 23.08
C THR A 148 -11.51 -40.83 22.30
N GLY A 149 -10.70 -40.99 21.25
CA GLY A 149 -10.71 -42.17 20.39
C GLY A 149 -11.89 -42.25 19.41
N LEU A 150 -12.69 -41.18 19.27
CA LEU A 150 -13.76 -41.10 18.26
C LEU A 150 -13.22 -41.15 16.84
N VAL A 151 -12.02 -40.59 16.62
CA VAL A 151 -11.31 -40.67 15.35
C VAL A 151 -10.28 -41.80 15.44
N PRO A 152 -10.43 -42.90 14.68
CA PRO A 152 -9.49 -44.01 14.73
C PRO A 152 -8.16 -43.61 14.11
N ILE A 153 -7.13 -43.52 14.94
CA ILE A 153 -5.77 -43.16 14.54
C ILE A 153 -4.90 -44.41 14.49
N ARG A 154 -4.06 -44.53 13.45
CA ARG A 154 -3.04 -45.59 13.42
C ARG A 154 -1.93 -45.28 14.42
N PRO A 155 -1.68 -46.15 15.41
CA PRO A 155 -0.80 -45.86 16.56
C PRO A 155 0.68 -45.66 16.16
N GLU A 156 1.08 -46.16 14.99
CA GLU A 156 2.46 -46.14 14.47
C GLU A 156 3.06 -44.73 14.31
N ARG A 157 2.26 -43.66 14.34
CA ARG A 157 2.72 -42.30 13.98
C ARG A 157 2.48 -41.22 15.03
N MET A 158 1.85 -41.50 16.18
CA MET A 158 1.11 -40.45 16.90
C MET A 158 1.19 -40.48 18.44
N LEU A 159 2.38 -40.72 19.01
CA LEU A 159 2.58 -40.59 20.47
C LEU A 159 2.24 -39.18 21.01
N THR A 160 2.48 -38.13 20.22
CA THR A 160 2.23 -36.74 20.64
C THR A 160 0.77 -36.32 20.53
N SER A 161 -0.03 -36.93 19.63
CA SER A 161 -1.40 -36.49 19.36
C SER A 161 -2.45 -37.06 20.33
N LEU A 162 -2.06 -38.06 21.14
CA LEU A 162 -2.92 -38.60 22.21
C LEU A 162 -2.87 -37.77 23.50
N SER A 163 -1.87 -36.89 23.65
CA SER A 163 -1.73 -36.05 24.85
C SER A 163 -2.63 -34.81 24.75
N PRO A 164 -3.62 -34.62 25.66
CA PRO A 164 -4.44 -33.41 25.67
C PRO A 164 -3.62 -32.15 25.93
N LEU A 165 -2.51 -32.28 26.67
CA LEU A 165 -1.60 -31.17 26.95
C LEU A 165 -0.88 -30.69 25.68
N ALA A 166 -0.50 -31.61 24.78
CA ALA A 166 0.12 -31.26 23.49
C ALA A 166 -0.85 -30.49 22.57
N TRP A 167 -2.14 -30.83 22.59
CA TRP A 167 -3.17 -30.05 21.90
C TRP A 167 -3.34 -28.67 22.51
N GLY A 168 -3.37 -28.56 23.84
CA GLY A 168 -3.46 -27.26 24.53
C GLY A 168 -2.31 -26.31 24.14
N THR A 169 -1.07 -26.79 24.18
CA THR A 169 0.10 -25.97 23.80
C THR A 169 0.07 -25.61 22.32
N THR A 170 -0.32 -26.54 21.46
CA THR A 170 -0.40 -26.29 20.02
C THR A 170 -1.50 -25.30 19.65
N LEU A 171 -2.67 -25.37 20.29
CA LEU A 171 -3.75 -24.39 20.07
C LEU A 171 -3.34 -22.99 20.51
N PHE A 172 -2.62 -22.87 21.63
CA PHE A 172 -2.10 -21.59 22.10
C PHE A 172 -1.07 -21.03 21.11
N ALA A 173 -0.10 -21.83 20.68
CA ALA A 173 0.90 -21.45 19.69
C ALA A 173 0.27 -21.08 18.35
N LEU A 174 -0.69 -21.88 17.86
CA LEU A 174 -1.44 -21.61 16.64
C LEU A 174 -2.16 -20.27 16.73
N THR A 175 -2.84 -20.00 17.84
CA THR A 175 -3.56 -18.73 18.05
C THR A 175 -2.59 -17.56 18.03
N MET A 176 -1.48 -17.66 18.76
CA MET A 176 -0.45 -16.62 18.82
C MET A 176 0.12 -16.31 17.43
N VAL A 177 0.51 -17.34 16.67
CA VAL A 177 1.08 -17.19 15.33
C VAL A 177 0.04 -16.62 14.36
N CYS A 178 -1.19 -17.14 14.36
CA CYS A 178 -2.26 -16.65 13.49
C CYS A 178 -2.60 -15.18 13.75
N VAL A 179 -2.68 -14.76 15.02
CA VAL A 179 -2.92 -13.35 15.36
C VAL A 179 -1.78 -12.46 14.84
N GLY A 180 -0.52 -12.87 15.04
CA GLY A 180 0.64 -12.15 14.51
C GLY A 180 0.60 -12.02 12.99
N VAL A 181 0.40 -13.14 12.29
CA VAL A 181 0.33 -13.20 10.82
C VAL A 181 -0.83 -12.36 10.26
N VAL A 182 -1.97 -12.32 10.94
CA VAL A 182 -3.11 -11.47 10.54
C VAL A 182 -2.81 -9.99 10.76
N MET A 183 -2.07 -9.64 11.81
CA MET A 183 -1.78 -8.24 12.18
C MET A 183 -0.64 -7.61 11.40
N ILE A 184 0.44 -8.35 11.11
CA ILE A 184 1.66 -7.81 10.51
C ILE A 184 1.40 -7.07 9.18
N PRO A 185 0.72 -7.66 8.16
CA PRO A 185 0.48 -6.97 6.90
C PRO A 185 -0.37 -5.71 7.06
N GLN A 186 -1.30 -5.73 8.01
CA GLN A 186 -2.22 -4.61 8.28
C GLN A 186 -1.48 -3.44 8.94
N MET A 187 -0.59 -3.72 9.89
CA MET A 187 0.24 -2.70 10.52
C MET A 187 1.22 -2.08 9.52
N PHE A 188 1.83 -2.92 8.67
CA PHE A 188 2.75 -2.47 7.64
C PHE A 188 2.05 -1.58 6.60
N LEU A 189 0.88 -1.99 6.11
CA LEU A 189 0.11 -1.20 5.15
C LEU A 189 -0.31 0.15 5.71
N LYS A 190 -0.77 0.19 6.97
CA LYS A 190 -1.11 1.45 7.63
C LYS A 190 0.09 2.38 7.77
N HIS A 191 1.26 1.84 8.11
CA HIS A 191 2.49 2.64 8.18
C HIS A 191 2.88 3.16 6.81
N LEU A 192 2.85 2.34 5.77
CA LEU A 192 3.14 2.77 4.40
C LEU A 192 2.22 3.89 3.92
N ILE A 193 0.91 3.77 4.17
CA ILE A 193 -0.06 4.82 3.82
C ILE A 193 0.24 6.11 4.59
N GLY A 194 0.55 5.99 5.89
CA GLY A 194 0.94 7.12 6.71
C GLY A 194 2.20 7.81 6.19
N SER A 195 3.24 7.04 5.88
CA SER A 195 4.49 7.56 5.32
C SER A 195 4.29 8.21 3.94
N LEU A 196 3.45 7.63 3.09
CA LEU A 196 3.13 8.21 1.78
C LEU A 196 2.36 9.53 1.91
N THR A 197 1.39 9.60 2.84
CA THR A 197 0.63 10.83 3.12
C THR A 197 1.55 11.95 3.64
N LEU A 198 2.53 11.60 4.49
CA LEU A 198 3.54 12.56 4.96
C LEU A 198 4.44 13.04 3.82
N LEU A 199 4.87 12.15 2.93
CA LEU A 199 5.66 12.50 1.75
C LEU A 199 4.89 13.41 0.79
N GLU A 200 3.61 13.13 0.54
CA GLU A 200 2.72 14.00 -0.24
C GLU A 200 2.59 15.39 0.40
N GLY A 201 2.49 15.45 1.74
CA GLY A 201 2.47 16.70 2.49
C GLY A 201 3.74 17.53 2.30
N HIS A 202 4.91 16.90 2.43
CA HIS A 202 6.20 17.58 2.20
C HIS A 202 6.39 18.01 0.75
N ALA A 203 5.94 17.21 -0.22
CA ALA A 203 6.00 17.59 -1.62
C ALA A 203 5.16 18.86 -1.90
N ALA A 204 3.94 18.92 -1.35
CA ALA A 204 3.08 20.09 -1.48
C ALA A 204 3.65 21.34 -0.78
N GLU A 205 4.30 21.18 0.37
CA GLU A 205 4.98 22.28 1.07
C GLU A 205 6.17 22.82 0.28
N LEU A 206 6.94 21.92 -0.34
CA LEU A 206 8.09 22.27 -1.18
C LEU A 206 7.64 23.02 -2.43
N GLU A 207 6.54 22.59 -3.07
CA GLU A 207 5.94 23.27 -4.23
C GLU A 207 5.47 24.69 -3.88
N ARG A 208 4.83 24.88 -2.71
CA ARG A 208 4.44 26.21 -2.21
C ARG A 208 5.65 27.10 -1.95
N SER A 209 6.69 26.55 -1.35
CA SER A 209 7.92 27.28 -1.03
C SER A 209 8.64 27.71 -2.31
N ASN A 210 8.72 26.84 -3.31
CA ASN A 210 9.31 27.16 -4.60
C ASN A 210 8.52 28.25 -5.33
N THR A 211 7.18 28.16 -5.32
CA THR A 211 6.31 29.19 -5.91
C THR A 211 6.52 30.55 -5.24
N SER A 212 6.56 30.59 -3.89
CA SER A 212 6.82 31.83 -3.14
C SER A 212 8.20 32.42 -3.41
N LEU A 213 9.23 31.57 -3.53
CA LEU A 213 10.58 32.03 -3.89
C LEU A 213 10.63 32.60 -5.30
N MET A 214 9.97 31.95 -6.27
CA MET A 214 9.86 32.48 -7.64
C MET A 214 9.17 33.84 -7.68
N GLU A 215 8.10 34.04 -6.91
CA GLU A 215 7.44 35.34 -6.78
C GLU A 215 8.37 36.40 -6.18
N THR A 216 9.13 36.04 -5.14
CA THR A 216 10.08 36.94 -4.48
C THR A 216 11.24 37.33 -5.42
N ILE A 217 11.77 36.38 -6.19
CA ILE A 217 12.81 36.65 -7.19
C ILE A 217 12.27 37.60 -8.26
N LYS A 218 11.08 37.33 -8.80
CA LYS A 218 10.45 38.18 -9.81
C LYS A 218 10.18 39.60 -9.29
N ALA A 219 9.75 39.73 -8.03
CA ALA A 219 9.55 41.03 -7.39
C ALA A 219 10.88 41.80 -7.27
N ARG A 220 11.98 41.13 -6.89
CA ARG A 220 13.32 41.72 -6.82
C ARG A 220 13.84 42.15 -8.19
N GLU A 221 13.70 41.30 -9.20
CA GLU A 221 14.11 41.64 -10.57
C GLU A 221 13.37 42.87 -11.11
N ASN A 222 12.07 42.99 -10.83
CA ASN A 222 11.28 44.15 -11.21
C ASN A 222 11.72 45.42 -10.46
N ALA A 223 12.02 45.31 -9.17
CA ALA A 223 12.52 46.43 -8.38
C ALA A 223 13.91 46.89 -8.86
N GLU A 224 14.80 45.95 -9.20
CA GLU A 224 16.12 46.26 -9.74
C GLU A 224 16.01 46.94 -11.12
N LYS A 225 15.12 46.47 -11.99
CA LYS A 225 14.86 47.13 -13.29
C LYS A 225 14.33 48.54 -13.10
N ALA A 226 13.35 48.75 -12.22
CA ALA A 226 12.83 50.08 -11.93
C ALA A 226 13.90 51.01 -11.36
N GLN A 227 14.79 50.48 -10.51
CA GLN A 227 15.93 51.23 -9.99
C GLN A 227 16.89 51.64 -11.12
N ARG A 228 17.29 50.71 -11.99
CA ARG A 228 18.16 51.02 -13.15
C ARG A 228 17.54 52.05 -14.08
N GLU A 229 16.25 51.92 -14.40
CA GLU A 229 15.54 52.91 -15.21
C GLU A 229 15.52 54.29 -14.54
N SER A 230 15.38 54.34 -13.21
CA SER A 230 15.44 55.60 -12.46
C SER A 230 16.86 56.20 -12.47
N GLU A 231 17.90 55.38 -12.33
CA GLU A 231 19.30 55.81 -12.38
C GLU A 231 19.68 56.34 -13.76
N GLU A 232 19.26 55.67 -14.84
CA GLU A 232 19.44 56.13 -16.21
C GLU A 232 18.72 57.46 -16.47
N ARG A 233 17.49 57.62 -15.97
CA ARG A 233 16.76 58.90 -16.02
C ARG A 233 17.51 59.99 -15.27
N PHE A 234 17.96 59.75 -14.04
CA PHE A 234 18.74 60.73 -13.27
C PHE A 234 20.04 61.10 -13.97
N ARG A 235 20.75 60.11 -14.52
CA ARG A 235 21.98 60.34 -15.28
C ARG A 235 21.73 61.24 -16.48
N SER A 236 20.68 60.96 -17.27
CA SER A 236 20.30 61.79 -18.41
C SER A 236 19.95 63.24 -18.02
N ILE A 237 19.26 63.44 -16.89
CA ILE A 237 18.93 64.77 -16.35
C ILE A 237 20.21 65.49 -15.92
N THR A 238 21.14 64.80 -15.24
CA THR A 238 22.40 65.40 -14.82
C THR A 238 23.30 65.77 -15.99
N GLU A 239 23.36 64.95 -17.04
CA GLU A 239 24.09 65.24 -18.26
C GLU A 239 23.51 66.49 -18.96
N GLN A 240 22.19 66.59 -19.10
CA GLN A 240 21.51 67.78 -19.64
C GLN A 240 21.76 69.05 -18.81
N ILE A 241 21.71 68.97 -17.48
CA ILE A 241 22.03 70.12 -16.59
C ILE A 241 23.48 70.55 -16.79
N THR A 242 24.40 69.59 -16.87
CA THR A 242 25.83 69.86 -17.04
C THR A 242 26.08 70.55 -18.38
N GLU A 243 25.51 70.06 -19.48
CA GLU A 243 25.56 70.70 -20.80
C GLU A 243 25.00 72.14 -20.75
N THR A 244 23.83 72.33 -20.15
CA THR A 244 23.19 73.64 -20.02
C THR A 244 24.07 74.62 -19.23
N ASN A 245 24.71 74.16 -18.15
CA ASN A 245 25.60 74.96 -17.34
C ASN A 245 26.90 75.32 -18.09
N TYR A 246 27.46 74.37 -18.85
CA TYR A 246 28.59 74.64 -19.76
C TYR A 246 28.25 75.71 -20.80
N GLU A 247 27.07 75.64 -21.44
CA GLU A 247 26.63 76.67 -22.37
C GLU A 247 26.47 78.04 -21.71
N PHE A 248 25.91 78.07 -20.50
CA PHE A 248 25.73 79.30 -19.74
C PHE A 248 27.07 79.96 -19.39
N SER A 249 28.02 79.20 -18.81
CA SER A 249 29.37 79.69 -18.53
C SER A 249 30.13 80.13 -19.78
N ARG A 250 29.93 79.46 -20.93
CA ARG A 250 30.55 79.88 -22.20
C ARG A 250 30.02 81.21 -22.71
N ARG A 251 28.75 81.54 -22.46
CA ARG A 251 28.11 82.81 -22.88
C ARG A 251 28.45 83.99 -21.96
N GLU A 252 28.81 83.75 -20.71
CA GLU A 252 29.18 84.78 -19.73
C GLU A 252 30.33 85.72 -20.16
N PRO A 253 31.49 85.23 -20.65
CA PRO A 253 32.58 86.10 -21.10
C PRO A 253 32.20 86.92 -22.34
N LEU A 254 31.39 86.36 -23.25
CA LEU A 254 30.86 87.09 -24.42
C LEU A 254 29.93 88.23 -23.98
N ARG A 255 29.14 88.03 -22.92
CA ARG A 255 28.35 89.12 -22.32
C ARG A 255 29.23 90.19 -21.72
N LYS A 256 30.29 89.84 -20.98
CA LYS A 256 31.23 90.83 -20.41
C LYS A 256 31.91 91.66 -21.51
N LEU A 257 32.36 91.04 -22.60
CA LEU A 257 32.92 91.73 -23.78
C LEU A 257 31.93 92.70 -24.43
N ARG A 258 30.68 92.26 -24.63
CA ARG A 258 29.61 93.09 -25.21
C ARG A 258 29.20 94.26 -24.29
N TRP A 259 29.32 94.11 -22.96
CA TRP A 259 29.12 95.20 -22.00
C TRP A 259 30.29 96.20 -21.96
N THR A 260 31.54 95.77 -22.18
CA THR A 260 32.69 96.68 -22.32
C THR A 260 32.65 97.46 -23.62
N GLU A 261 32.27 96.86 -24.74
CA GLU A 261 32.07 97.57 -26.03
C GLU A 261 30.98 98.65 -25.92
N ARG A 262 29.87 98.34 -25.26
CA ARG A 262 28.78 99.30 -25.05
C ARG A 262 29.17 100.47 -24.11
N ARG A 263 30.20 100.29 -23.27
CA ARG A 263 30.74 101.35 -22.41
C ARG A 263 31.74 102.24 -23.15
N VAL A 264 32.48 101.71 -24.13
CA VAL A 264 33.43 102.48 -24.96
C VAL A 264 32.70 103.35 -26.00
N VAL A 265 31.54 102.92 -26.52
CA VAL A 265 30.73 103.71 -27.46
C VAL A 265 29.92 104.80 -26.76
N GLY A 266 29.74 104.74 -25.44
CA GLY A 266 28.99 105.73 -24.66
C GLY A 266 29.79 106.92 -24.12
N SER A 267 31.12 107.00 -24.35
CA SER A 267 31.99 108.07 -23.83
C SER A 267 32.58 108.98 -24.92
N SER A 268 31.96 109.01 -26.11
CA SER A 268 32.36 109.86 -27.25
C SER A 268 31.25 110.85 -27.65
N LEU A 269 30.48 111.30 -26.66
CA LEU A 269 29.59 112.45 -26.68
C LEU A 269 29.79 113.22 -25.36
#